data_AF-E3NN98-F1
#
_entry.id   AF-E3NN98-F1
#
_cell.length_a   1.000
_cell.length_b   1.000
_cell.length_c   1.000
_cell.angle_alpha   90.00
_cell.angle_beta   90.00
_cell.angle_gamma   90.00
#
_symmetry.space_group_name_H-M   'P 1'
#
loop_
_entity.id
_entity.type
_entity.pdbx_description
1 polymer ?
#
loop_
_entity_poly.entity_id
_entity_poly.type
_entity_poly.pdbx_seq_one_letter_code
_entity_poly.pdbx_strand_id
1 'polypeptide(L)'
;MYGLLSTYSSASQVMIEFSGNDASADYTTVTWLDPCYREFYSNAANKYVVFWYKEDTDTVYCEAVSMSKSKTPRFPVENLMRVERLGDRCA
;
A
#
# COMPACT_ATOMS: atom_id res chain seq x y z
N MET A 1 2.35 -8.79 -11.51
CA MET A 1 2.06 -7.50 -10.84
C MET A 1 3.33 -6.78 -10.41
N TYR A 2 4.25 -7.41 -9.69
CA TYR A 2 5.49 -6.76 -9.19
C TYR A 2 6.35 -6.10 -10.28
N GLY A 3 6.53 -6.72 -11.44
CA GLY A 3 7.27 -6.10 -12.56
C GLY A 3 6.68 -4.76 -13.03
N LEU A 4 5.36 -4.57 -12.89
CA LEU A 4 4.70 -3.31 -13.19
C LEU A 4 4.92 -2.26 -12.09
N LEU A 5 5.15 -2.65 -10.83
CA LEU A 5 5.44 -1.70 -9.75
C LEU A 5 6.67 -0.84 -10.06
N SER A 6 7.58 -1.33 -10.90
CA SER A 6 8.70 -0.52 -11.38
C SER A 6 8.27 0.74 -12.12
N THR A 7 7.05 0.79 -12.67
CA THR A 7 6.48 1.97 -13.35
C THR A 7 5.57 2.80 -12.45
N TYR A 8 5.51 2.51 -11.15
CA TYR A 8 4.70 3.24 -10.19
C TYR A 8 5.58 3.76 -9.04
N SER A 9 5.18 4.89 -8.48
CA SER A 9 5.83 5.47 -7.30
C SER A 9 4.77 6.11 -6.44
N SER A 10 4.95 6.04 -5.12
CA SER A 10 4.17 6.88 -4.22
C SER A 10 4.45 8.35 -4.53
N ALA A 11 3.38 9.10 -4.81
CA ALA A 11 3.45 10.53 -5.11
C ALA A 11 3.77 11.33 -3.85
N SER A 12 3.18 10.96 -2.71
CA SER A 12 3.47 11.57 -1.42
C SER A 12 4.80 11.09 -0.83
N GLN A 13 5.34 9.96 -1.32
CA GLN A 13 6.47 9.24 -0.72
C GLN A 13 6.26 8.88 0.77
N VAL A 14 5.05 9.08 1.28
CA VAL A 14 4.65 8.71 2.62
C VAL A 14 4.41 7.21 2.64
N MET A 15 5.03 6.57 3.61
CA MET A 15 4.85 5.15 3.89
C MET A 15 4.14 5.09 5.23
N ILE A 16 2.88 4.63 5.20
CA ILE A 16 2.11 4.50 6.43
C ILE A 16 2.43 3.12 6.99
N GLU A 17 2.86 3.09 8.25
CA GLU A 17 3.23 1.87 8.95
C GLU A 17 2.17 1.50 9.98
N PHE A 18 1.87 0.21 10.06
CA PHE A 18 0.98 -0.40 11.04
C PHE A 18 1.73 -1.58 11.65
N SER A 19 1.88 -1.56 12.97
CA SER A 19 2.48 -2.70 13.69
C SER A 19 1.47 -3.83 13.75
N GLY A 20 1.71 -4.96 13.08
CA GLY A 20 0.81 -6.13 13.07
C GLY A 20 0.47 -6.67 14.46
N ASN A 21 1.29 -6.34 15.46
CA ASN A 21 1.09 -6.66 16.87
C ASN A 21 0.45 -5.53 17.70
N ASP A 22 0.03 -4.44 17.06
CA ASP A 22 -0.66 -3.36 17.75
C ASP A 22 -2.06 -3.81 18.16
N ALA A 23 -2.20 -4.23 19.41
CA ALA A 23 -3.47 -4.65 19.99
C ALA A 23 -4.53 -3.53 20.04
N SER A 24 -4.13 -2.26 19.81
CA SER A 24 -5.07 -1.14 19.69
C SER A 24 -5.67 -1.00 18.28
N ALA A 25 -5.04 -1.62 17.27
CA ALA A 25 -5.52 -1.61 15.91
C ALA A 25 -6.53 -2.74 15.71
N ASP A 26 -7.76 -2.37 15.34
CA ASP A 26 -8.80 -3.34 15.03
C ASP A 26 -8.59 -3.89 13.61
N TYR A 27 -7.75 -4.91 13.50
CA TYR A 27 -7.48 -5.64 12.27
C TYR A 27 -8.66 -6.46 11.74
N THR A 28 -9.73 -6.61 12.53
CA THR A 28 -10.95 -7.32 12.12
C THR A 28 -11.90 -6.43 11.31
N THR A 29 -11.77 -5.11 11.48
CA THR A 29 -12.50 -4.12 10.69
C THR A 29 -11.81 -3.84 9.36
N VAL A 30 -12.50 -3.19 8.42
CA VAL A 30 -11.86 -2.68 7.19
C VAL A 30 -11.24 -1.29 7.37
N THR A 31 -11.45 -0.66 8.54
CA THR A 31 -11.07 0.73 8.80
C THR A 31 -9.61 0.92 9.19
N TRP A 32 -8.89 -0.14 9.59
CA TRP A 32 -7.44 -0.03 9.84
C TRP A 32 -6.65 0.38 8.58
N LEU A 33 -7.24 0.20 7.41
CA LEU A 33 -6.71 0.62 6.11
C LEU A 33 -7.08 2.06 5.72
N ASP A 34 -7.95 2.73 6.48
CA ASP A 34 -8.45 4.07 6.16
C ASP A 34 -7.34 5.09 5.87
N PRO A 35 -6.21 5.11 6.61
CA PRO A 35 -5.13 6.03 6.29
C PRO A 35 -4.55 5.82 4.88
N CYS A 36 -4.42 4.55 4.45
CA CYS A 36 -3.94 4.20 3.10
C CYS A 36 -4.91 4.68 2.03
N TYR A 37 -6.20 4.50 2.25
CA TYR A 37 -7.22 4.96 1.32
C TYR A 37 -7.35 6.49 1.33
N ARG A 38 -7.18 7.16 2.48
CA ARG A 38 -7.12 8.63 2.54
C ARG A 38 -5.98 9.17 1.70
N GLU A 39 -4.79 8.58 1.80
CA GLU A 39 -3.65 8.92 0.94
C GLU A 39 -3.92 8.59 -0.54
N PHE A 40 -4.62 7.49 -0.81
CA PHE A 40 -5.03 7.17 -2.16
C PHE A 40 -5.93 8.26 -2.75
N TYR A 41 -6.97 8.67 -2.02
CA TYR A 41 -7.93 9.68 -2.46
C TYR A 41 -7.40 11.11 -2.40
N SER A 42 -6.31 11.38 -1.67
CA SER A 42 -5.69 12.71 -1.61
C SER A 42 -5.10 13.14 -2.95
N ASN A 43 -4.77 12.18 -3.83
CA ASN A 43 -4.23 12.45 -5.16
C ASN A 43 -4.91 11.59 -6.24
N ALA A 44 -5.65 12.22 -7.14
CA ALA A 44 -6.35 11.57 -8.25
C ALA A 44 -5.43 10.85 -9.27
N ALA A 45 -4.13 11.14 -9.26
CA ALA A 45 -3.14 10.42 -10.06
C ALA A 45 -2.83 9.02 -9.51
N ASN A 46 -3.13 8.75 -8.24
CA ASN A 46 -2.97 7.44 -7.63
C ASN A 46 -3.84 6.40 -8.34
N LYS A 47 -3.26 5.22 -8.59
CA LYS A 47 -3.90 4.11 -9.32
C LYS A 47 -4.00 2.84 -8.49
N TYR A 48 -3.02 2.63 -7.61
CA TYR A 48 -3.02 1.47 -6.72
C TYR A 48 -2.73 1.86 -5.28
N VAL A 49 -3.20 1.03 -4.35
CA VAL A 49 -2.69 0.96 -2.98
C VAL A 49 -1.88 -0.33 -2.88
N VAL A 50 -0.62 -0.20 -2.46
CA VAL A 50 0.31 -1.32 -2.32
C VAL A 50 0.52 -1.57 -0.84
N PHE A 51 0.42 -2.83 -0.44
CA PHE A 51 0.65 -3.30 0.91
C PHE A 51 1.88 -4.19 0.95
N TRP A 52 2.78 -3.86 1.86
CA TRP A 52 3.99 -4.60 2.13
C TRP A 52 3.92 -5.17 3.54
N TYR A 53 4.27 -6.43 3.71
CA TYR A 53 4.40 -7.06 5.02
C TYR A 53 5.86 -7.41 5.27
N LYS A 54 6.38 -6.96 6.39
CA LYS A 54 7.76 -7.24 6.81
C LYS A 54 7.72 -8.13 8.03
N GLU A 55 8.04 -9.41 7.81
CA GLU A 55 8.01 -10.45 8.85
C GLU A 55 9.01 -10.14 9.98
N ASP A 56 10.19 -9.61 9.66
CA ASP A 56 11.23 -9.27 10.66
C ASP A 56 10.75 -8.29 11.74
N THR A 57 9.89 -7.36 11.35
CA THR A 57 9.41 -6.28 12.22
C THR A 57 7.92 -6.42 12.54
N ASP A 58 7.28 -7.51 12.08
CA ASP A 58 5.84 -7.72 12.15
C ASP A 58 5.05 -6.45 11.75
N THR A 59 5.51 -5.76 10.69
CA THR A 59 4.97 -4.45 10.30
C THR A 59 4.35 -4.52 8.92
N VAL A 60 3.13 -4.01 8.80
CA VAL A 60 2.47 -3.77 7.52
C VAL A 60 2.73 -2.33 7.12
N TYR A 61 3.29 -2.14 5.93
CA TYR A 61 3.40 -0.84 5.30
C TYR A 61 2.37 -0.71 4.18
N CYS A 62 1.85 0.49 3.99
CA CYS A 62 1.06 0.80 2.81
C CYS A 62 1.52 2.09 2.14
N GLU A 63 1.32 2.13 0.83
CA GLU A 63 1.55 3.31 0.03
C GLU A 63 0.54 3.40 -1.12
N ALA A 64 0.03 4.60 -1.38
CA ALA A 64 -0.73 4.89 -2.59
C ALA A 64 0.24 5.29 -3.70
N VAL A 65 0.15 4.63 -4.86
CA VAL A 65 1.10 4.81 -5.95
C VAL A 65 0.42 5.30 -7.23
N SER A 66 1.06 6.26 -7.89
CA SER A 66 0.70 6.79 -9.20
C SER A 66 1.70 6.33 -10.25
N MET A 67 1.31 6.39 -11.52
CA MET A 67 2.22 6.08 -12.62
C MET A 67 3.40 7.05 -12.59
N SER A 68 4.62 6.53 -12.71
CA SER A 68 5.86 7.30 -12.62
C SER A 68 6.92 6.73 -13.56
N LYS A 69 7.98 7.50 -13.82
CA LYS A 69 9.15 7.00 -14.55
C LYS A 69 9.84 5.92 -13.72
N SER A 70 10.31 4.88 -14.42
CA SER A 70 10.90 3.66 -13.85
C SER A 70 11.63 3.89 -12.53
N LYS A 71 11.07 3.38 -11.43
CA LYS A 71 11.58 3.46 -10.06
C LYS A 71 11.75 2.05 -9.52
N THR A 72 12.79 1.84 -8.73
CA THR A 72 12.93 0.59 -7.96
C THR A 72 11.81 0.53 -6.92
N PRO A 73 11.05 -0.58 -6.83
CA PRO A 73 10.11 -0.80 -5.73
C PRO A 73 10.80 -0.64 -4.37
N ARG A 74 10.08 -0.13 -3.37
CA ARG A 74 10.67 0.12 -2.04
C ARG A 74 11.12 -1.15 -1.34
N PHE A 75 10.36 -2.22 -1.49
CA PHE A 75 10.62 -3.52 -0.88
C PHE A 75 10.74 -4.61 -1.94
N PRO A 76 11.48 -5.69 -1.65
CA PRO A 76 11.52 -6.85 -2.52
C PRO A 76 10.14 -7.52 -2.63
N VAL A 77 9.98 -8.34 -3.66
CA VAL A 77 8.70 -9.01 -3.97
C VAL A 77 8.22 -9.92 -2.84
N GLU A 78 9.13 -10.45 -2.02
CA GLU A 78 8.81 -11.29 -0.87
C GLU A 78 7.98 -10.56 0.20
N ASN A 79 8.14 -9.24 0.31
CA ASN A 79 7.33 -8.43 1.22
C ASN A 79 6.00 -8.01 0.58
N LEU A 80 5.76 -8.27 -0.70
CA LEU A 80 4.53 -7.82 -1.36
C LEU A 80 3.35 -8.66 -0.88
N MET A 81 2.53 -8.08 -0.02
CA MET A 81 1.37 -8.74 0.54
C MET A 81 0.16 -8.64 -0.40
N ARG A 82 -0.15 -7.42 -0.86
CA ARG A 82 -1.36 -7.13 -1.63
C ARG A 82 -1.20 -5.88 -2.48
N VAL A 83 -1.84 -5.87 -3.65
CA VAL A 83 -2.01 -4.66 -4.46
C VAL A 83 -3.48 -4.50 -4.75
N GLU A 84 -4.03 -3.33 -4.43
CA GLU A 84 -5.41 -2.98 -4.70
C GLU A 84 -5.49 -1.90 -5.77
N ARG A 85 -6.45 -2.05 -6.69
CA ARG A 85 -6.83 -1.04 -7.67
C ARG A 85 -8.23 -0.54 -7.31
N LEU A 86 -8.48 0.76 -7.47
CA LEU A 86 -9.85 1.25 -7.39
C LEU A 86 -10.68 0.67 -8.55
N GLY A 87 -11.86 0.15 -8.22
CA GLY A 87 -12.83 -0.41 -9.14
C GLY A 87 -13.92 -1.09 -8.33
N ASP A 88 -15.13 -1.21 -8.90
CA ASP A 88 -16.22 -1.98 -8.28
C ASP A 88 -15.69 -3.35 -7.90
N ARG A 89 -15.50 -3.57 -6.59
CA ARG A 89 -15.32 -4.92 -6.06
C ARG A 89 -16.64 -5.61 -6.41
N CYS A 90 -16.56 -6.68 -7.20
CA CYS A 90 -17.70 -7.40 -7.80
C CYS A 90 -18.98 -7.21 -6.98
N ALA A 91 -19.98 -6.56 -7.59
CA ALA A 91 -21.31 -6.39 -7.04
C ALA A 91 -21.95 -7.72 -6.67
#